data_AF-A0A8T6V808-F1
#
_entry.id   AF-A0A8T6V808-F1
#
_cell.length_a   1.000
_cell.length_b   1.000
_cell.length_c   1.000
_cell.angle_alpha   90.00
_cell.angle_beta   90.00
_cell.angle_gamma   90.00
#
_symmetry.space_group_name_H-M   'P 1'
#
loop_
_entity.id
_entity.type
_entity.pdbx_description
1 polymer ?
#
loop_
_entity_poly.entity_id
_entity_poly.type
_entity_poly.pdbx_seq_one_letter_code
_entity_poly.pdbx_strand_id
1 'polypeptide(L)'
;KIIDLAESLLEMYGKNTEQIIEVGVRQGEKTHEILITEEEGIRAREGENMFIIPSNDEDYTELPKLKSEYISKSIEPMTKDEIKEYLKKVLK
;
A
#
# COMPACT_ATOMS: atom_id res chain seq x y z
N LYS A 1 -7.59 5.12 -0.61
CA LYS A 1 -8.11 4.65 0.71
C LYS A 1 -9.10 3.51 0.49
N ILE A 2 -9.54 2.78 1.53
CA ILE A 2 -10.51 1.66 1.34
C ILE A 2 -11.87 2.14 0.78
N ILE A 3 -12.30 3.34 1.17
CA ILE A 3 -13.54 3.94 0.64
C ILE A 3 -13.46 4.21 -0.86
N ASP A 4 -12.33 4.73 -1.34
CA ASP A 4 -12.12 5.00 -2.77
C ASP A 4 -12.17 3.70 -3.59
N LEU A 5 -11.66 2.60 -3.03
CA LEU A 5 -11.75 1.28 -3.67
C LEU A 5 -13.19 0.79 -3.77
N ALA A 6 -13.97 0.91 -2.69
CA ALA A 6 -15.39 0.52 -2.68
C ALA A 6 -16.21 1.36 -3.69
N GLU A 7 -16.04 2.68 -3.68
CA GLU A 7 -16.72 3.59 -4.60
C GLU A 7 -16.31 3.33 -6.06
N SER A 8 -15.01 3.10 -6.32
CA SER A 8 -14.52 2.77 -7.66
C SER A 8 -15.15 1.49 -8.22
N LEU A 9 -15.34 0.46 -7.37
CA LEU A 9 -16.03 -0.77 -7.77
C LEU A 9 -17.51 -0.51 -8.07
N LEU A 10 -18.22 0.23 -7.21
CA LEU A 10 -19.62 0.59 -7.47
C LEU A 10 -19.77 1.33 -8.80
N GLU A 11 -18.88 2.28 -9.10
CA GLU A 11 -18.82 2.99 -10.38
C GLU A 11 -18.61 2.05 -11.56
N MET A 12 -17.62 1.15 -11.47
CA MET A 12 -17.30 0.21 -12.55
C MET A 12 -18.45 -0.75 -12.89
N TYR A 13 -19.27 -1.12 -11.89
CA TYR A 13 -20.41 -2.01 -12.07
C TYR A 13 -21.75 -1.27 -12.29
N GLY A 14 -21.73 0.06 -12.43
CA GLY A 14 -22.95 0.85 -12.65
C GLY A 14 -23.89 0.91 -11.43
N LYS A 15 -23.35 0.70 -10.22
CA LYS A 15 -24.08 0.64 -8.95
C LYS A 15 -23.92 1.90 -8.10
N ASN A 16 -23.83 3.06 -8.75
CA ASN A 16 -23.56 4.36 -8.09
C ASN A 16 -24.60 4.78 -7.05
N THR A 17 -25.77 4.17 -7.04
CA THR A 17 -26.87 4.47 -6.12
C THR A 17 -26.90 3.55 -4.90
N GLU A 18 -26.06 2.51 -4.86
CA GLU A 18 -25.98 1.60 -3.72
C GLU A 18 -25.32 2.27 -2.53
N GLN A 19 -25.78 1.92 -1.33
CA GLN A 19 -25.25 2.47 -0.09
C GLN A 19 -24.05 1.65 0.42
N ILE A 20 -22.99 2.34 0.83
CA ILE A 20 -21.90 1.74 1.61
C ILE A 20 -22.31 1.72 3.09
N ILE A 21 -22.29 0.54 3.71
CA ILE A 21 -22.63 0.35 5.12
C ILE A 21 -21.33 0.17 5.92
N GLU A 22 -21.09 1.07 6.88
CA GLU A 22 -19.96 0.95 7.80
C GLU A 22 -20.28 -0.06 8.90
N VAL A 23 -19.55 -1.18 8.93
CA VAL A 23 -19.73 -2.26 9.91
C VAL A 23 -18.69 -2.23 11.05
N GLY A 24 -17.78 -1.26 11.01
CA GLY A 24 -16.66 -1.15 11.94
C GLY A 24 -15.47 -2.04 11.58
N VAL A 25 -14.40 -1.94 12.39
CA VAL A 25 -13.16 -2.71 12.25
C VAL A 25 -13.32 -4.09 12.88
N ARG A 26 -12.92 -5.15 12.16
CA ARG A 26 -12.99 -6.52 12.70
C ARG A 26 -11.80 -6.78 13.63
N GLN A 27 -11.97 -7.72 14.55
CA GLN A 27 -10.92 -8.08 15.49
C GLN A 27 -9.66 -8.57 14.74
N GLY A 28 -8.52 -7.95 15.04
CA GLY A 28 -7.24 -8.28 14.43
C GLY A 28 -6.90 -7.49 13.15
N GLU A 29 -7.82 -6.67 12.62
CA GLU A 29 -7.51 -5.80 11.49
C GLU A 29 -6.71 -4.56 11.94
N LYS A 30 -5.64 -4.26 11.19
CA LYS A 30 -4.88 -3.03 11.35
C LYS A 30 -5.51 -1.91 10.51
N THR A 31 -5.34 -0.66 10.96
CA THR A 31 -5.84 0.52 10.25
C THR A 31 -4.94 0.96 9.09
N HIS A 32 -3.69 0.54 9.12
CA HIS A 32 -2.68 0.77 8.10
C HIS A 32 -1.68 -0.38 8.15
N GLU A 33 -1.03 -0.64 7.02
CA GLU A 33 -0.03 -1.68 6.92
C GLU A 33 1.38 -1.10 6.97
N ILE A 34 2.31 -1.92 7.44
CA ILE A 34 3.73 -1.62 7.55
C ILE A 34 4.45 -2.62 6.66
N LEU A 35 5.19 -2.12 5.67
CA LEU A 35 6.03 -2.95 4.81
C LEU A 35 7.43 -3.13 5.42
N ILE A 36 7.97 -2.04 5.97
CA ILE A 36 9.30 -2.00 6.60
C ILE A 36 9.16 -1.24 7.90
N THR A 37 9.49 -1.90 9.01
CA THR A 37 9.50 -1.28 10.34
C THR A 37 10.61 -0.23 10.47
N GLU A 38 10.54 0.63 11.48
CA GLU A 38 11.60 1.61 11.76
C GLU A 38 12.97 0.93 11.95
N GLU A 39 13.01 -0.19 12.68
CA GLU A 39 14.22 -0.98 12.92
C GLU A 39 14.81 -1.54 11.62
N GLU A 40 13.96 -2.16 10.78
CA GLU A 40 14.40 -2.70 9.50
C GLU A 40 14.87 -1.60 8.55
N GLY A 41 14.25 -0.42 8.60
CA GLY A 41 14.61 0.75 7.81
C GLY A 41 16.06 1.19 7.98
N ILE A 42 16.65 1.00 9.18
CA ILE A 42 18.05 1.36 9.49
C ILE A 42 19.04 0.63 8.56
N ARG A 43 18.73 -0.63 8.23
CA ARG A 43 19.56 -1.49 7.38
C ARG A 43 19.01 -1.70 5.99
N ALA A 44 17.73 -1.39 5.76
CA ALA A 44 17.08 -1.55 4.48
C ALA A 44 17.79 -0.75 3.37
N ARG A 45 17.83 -1.35 2.19
CA ARG A 45 18.39 -0.81 0.96
C ARG A 45 17.29 -0.66 -0.07
N GLU A 46 17.26 0.49 -0.74
CA GLU A 46 16.27 0.82 -1.76
C GLU A 46 16.86 0.57 -3.15
N GLY A 47 16.35 -0.46 -3.83
CA GLY A 47 16.62 -0.71 -5.25
C GLY A 47 15.58 -0.02 -6.13
N GLU A 48 15.64 -0.25 -7.44
CA GLU A 48 14.73 0.42 -8.41
C GLU A 48 13.25 0.09 -8.19
N ASN A 49 12.94 -1.18 -7.90
CA ASN A 49 11.56 -1.67 -7.74
C ASN A 49 11.41 -2.64 -6.55
N MET A 50 12.36 -2.61 -5.60
CA MET A 50 12.35 -3.50 -4.44
C MET A 50 13.13 -2.90 -3.28
N PHE A 51 12.79 -3.36 -2.08
CA PHE A 51 13.59 -3.12 -0.87
C PHE A 51 14.29 -4.41 -0.46
N ILE A 52 15.52 -4.29 0.00
CA ILE A 52 16.33 -5.40 0.51
C ILE A 52 16.66 -5.10 1.97
N ILE A 53 16.27 -6.00 2.88
CA ILE A 53 16.63 -5.92 4.29
C ILE A 53 17.73 -6.97 4.53
N PRO A 54 19.02 -6.58 4.47
CA PRO A 54 20.10 -7.54 4.59
C PRO A 54 20.22 -8.04 6.03
N SER A 55 20.77 -9.25 6.19
CA SER A 55 21.09 -9.76 7.53
C SER A 55 22.28 -9.03 8.14
N ASN A 56 23.25 -8.61 7.31
CA ASN A 56 24.44 -7.86 7.71
C ASN A 56 24.48 -6.48 7.01
N ASP A 57 24.96 -5.46 7.71
CA ASP A 57 24.99 -4.08 7.19
C ASP A 57 25.97 -3.83 6.04
N GLU A 58 26.90 -4.77 5.82
CA GLU A 58 27.94 -4.69 4.79
C GLU A 58 27.47 -5.16 3.41
N ASP A 59 26.30 -5.81 3.33
CA ASP A 59 25.72 -6.24 2.07
C ASP A 59 24.99 -5.08 1.37
N TYR A 60 25.03 -5.09 0.02
CA TYR A 60 24.32 -4.14 -0.84
C TYR A 60 24.62 -2.66 -0.52
N THR A 61 25.89 -2.35 -0.21
CA THR A 61 26.33 -0.99 0.16
C THR A 61 26.31 -0.01 -1.01
N GLU A 62 26.23 -0.51 -2.24
CA GLU A 62 26.04 0.26 -3.47
C GLU A 62 24.63 0.86 -3.59
N LEU A 63 23.65 0.31 -2.87
CA LEU A 63 22.29 0.81 -2.86
C LEU A 63 22.08 1.86 -1.76
N PRO A 64 21.23 2.87 -1.98
CA PRO A 64 20.91 3.85 -0.95
C PRO A 64 20.20 3.19 0.24
N LYS A 65 20.48 3.69 1.45
CA LYS A 65 19.72 3.31 2.64
C LYS A 65 18.32 3.92 2.60
N LEU A 66 17.34 3.16 3.09
CA LEU A 66 16.03 3.72 3.38
C LEU A 66 16.12 4.73 4.52
N LYS A 67 15.37 5.83 4.44
CA LYS A 67 15.47 6.94 5.41
C LYS A 67 14.55 6.80 6.63
N SER A 68 13.49 6.00 6.53
CA SER A 68 12.46 5.86 7.56
C SER A 68 11.67 4.56 7.38
N GLU A 69 10.74 4.27 8.29
CA GLU A 69 9.74 3.22 8.08
C GLU A 69 8.95 3.43 6.77
N TYR A 70 8.47 2.33 6.19
CA TYR A 70 7.64 2.34 5.00
C TYR A 70 6.23 1.82 5.34
N ILE A 71 5.27 2.74 5.40
CA ILE A 71 3.89 2.46 5.85
C ILE A 71 2.87 2.96 4.85
N SER A 72 1.72 2.29 4.75
CA SER A 72 0.68 2.66 3.78
C SER A 72 0.06 4.04 4.03
N LYS A 73 0.27 4.62 5.21
CA LYS A 73 -0.25 5.93 5.63
C LYS A 73 0.66 7.10 5.19
N SER A 74 1.96 6.87 5.01
CA SER A 74 2.93 7.92 4.66
C SER A 74 3.08 8.12 3.15
N ILE A 75 2.43 7.27 2.35
CA ILE A 75 2.46 7.31 0.88
C ILE A 75 1.15 7.88 0.36
N GLU A 76 1.23 8.63 -0.75
CA GLU A 76 0.06 9.14 -1.43
C GLU A 76 -0.77 7.97 -1.99
N PRO A 77 -2.05 7.83 -1.60
CA PRO A 77 -2.89 6.77 -2.13
C PRO A 77 -3.19 6.98 -3.61
N MET A 78 -3.40 5.88 -4.34
CA MET A 78 -3.94 5.94 -5.70
C MET A 78 -5.27 6.71 -5.74
N THR A 79 -5.46 7.50 -6.78
CA THR A 79 -6.72 8.13 -7.12
C THR A 79 -7.76 7.11 -7.56
N LYS A 80 -9.05 7.47 -7.55
CA LYS A 80 -10.13 6.59 -8.03
C LYS A 80 -9.91 6.15 -9.49
N ASP A 81 -9.39 7.02 -10.35
CA ASP A 81 -9.15 6.68 -11.75
C ASP A 81 -8.01 5.68 -11.90
N GLU A 82 -6.91 5.87 -11.18
CA GLU A 82 -5.81 4.90 -11.13
C GLU A 82 -6.26 3.55 -10.55
N ILE A 83 -7.11 3.55 -9.51
CA ILE A 83 -7.71 2.33 -8.96
C ILE A 83 -8.54 1.62 -10.04
N LYS A 84 -9.42 2.34 -10.75
CA LYS A 84 -10.24 1.76 -11.83
C LYS A 84 -9.38 1.20 -12.96
N GLU A 85 -8.31 1.89 -13.35
CA GLU A 85 -7.36 1.40 -14.36
C GLU A 85 -6.63 0.14 -13.91
N TYR A 86 -6.20 0.09 -12.65
CA TYR A 86 -5.55 -1.08 -12.07
C TYR A 86 -6.50 -2.28 -12.01
N LEU A 87 -7.73 -2.08 -11.50
CA LEU A 87 -8.76 -3.12 -11.43
C LEU A 87 -9.11 -3.69 -12.81
N LYS A 88 -9.17 -2.86 -13.85
CA LYS A 88 -9.36 -3.33 -15.24
C LYS A 88 -8.23 -4.22 -15.75
N LYS A 89 -7.02 -4.15 -15.18
CA LYS A 89 -5.91 -5.03 -15.53
C LYS A 89 -5.99 -6.36 -14.77
N VAL A 90 -6.43 -6.32 -13.51
CA VAL A 90 -6.47 -7.50 -12.62
C VAL A 90 -7.72 -8.37 -12.83
N LEU A 91 -8.88 -7.75 -13.11
CA LEU A 91 -10.17 -8.44 -13.21
C LEU A 91 -10.53 -8.88 -14.65
N LYS A 92 -9.55 -8.91 -15.56
CA LYS A 92 -9.72 -9.33 -16.96
C LYS A 92 -9.49 -10.83 -17.15
#